data_AF-A0A454CVU9-F1
#
_entry.id   AF-A0A454CVU9-F1
#
_cell.length_a   1.000
_cell.length_b   1.000
_cell.length_c   1.000
_cell.angle_alpha   90.00
_cell.angle_beta   90.00
_cell.angle_gamma   90.00
#
_symmetry.space_group_name_H-M   'P 1'
#
loop_
_entity.id
_entity.type
_entity.pdbx_description
1 polymer ?
#
loop_
_entity_poly.entity_id
_entity_poly.type
_entity_poly.pdbx_seq_one_letter_code
_entity_poly.pdbx_strand_id
1 'polypeptide(L)'
;MEQQFFITPYSFVPVIIVLALLAMRMPSFPVISFGSLLGIIWAVMIQDVDFLTAFNTAWAPFAISSGVDFIDSILNRGGMSSMLGSVAVIVFGLGFGGLLDKVGVLETIAKLFERRVQSAGSLATSTIGTAFMGNVFGSAMYVSLILTPKICAKNYDRLGYKRKNLSRNAEFGGTLTSGMVPWSDNGIYMASILGVATLSYAPFMWLSFVCIIVTIFTSYMGWFVDKCEPTTPATEEQAEGELKQQTA
;
A
#
# COMPACT_ATOMS: atom_id res chain seq x y z
N MET A 1 -18.68 19.77 22.24
CA MET A 1 -17.34 20.13 21.70
C MET A 1 -16.62 21.18 22.55
N GLU A 2 -17.15 22.39 22.75
CA GLU A 2 -16.45 23.41 23.58
C GLU A 2 -16.32 23.06 25.08
N GLN A 3 -17.12 22.14 25.60
CA GLN A 3 -17.05 21.68 27.00
C GLN A 3 -16.05 20.52 27.23
N GLN A 4 -15.45 19.96 26.17
CA GLN A 4 -14.55 18.78 26.27
C GLN A 4 -13.21 18.94 25.56
N PHE A 5 -13.12 19.85 24.58
CA PHE A 5 -11.87 20.13 23.89
C PHE A 5 -11.70 21.63 23.70
N PHE A 6 -10.58 22.16 24.19
CA PHE A 6 -10.13 23.51 23.88
C PHE A 6 -9.51 23.51 22.47
N ILE A 7 -10.32 23.82 21.46
CA ILE A 7 -9.85 23.95 20.07
C ILE A 7 -9.34 25.38 19.88
N THR A 8 -8.04 25.57 20.10
CA THR A 8 -7.36 26.83 19.81
C THR A 8 -6.50 26.68 18.55
N PRO A 9 -6.11 27.78 17.87
CA PRO A 9 -5.18 27.71 16.73
C PRO A 9 -3.85 26.99 17.07
N TYR A 10 -3.47 26.97 18.35
CA TYR A 10 -2.31 26.20 18.83
C TYR A 10 -2.46 24.69 18.68
N SER A 11 -3.68 24.14 18.66
CA SER A 11 -3.93 22.70 18.48
C SER A 11 -3.48 22.17 17.11
N PHE A 12 -3.20 23.05 16.14
CA PHE A 12 -2.65 22.67 14.84
C PHE A 12 -1.12 22.48 14.85
N VAL A 13 -0.41 22.94 15.87
CA VAL A 13 1.06 22.89 15.92
C VAL A 13 1.61 21.46 15.80
N PRO A 14 1.09 20.43 16.51
CA PRO A 14 1.57 19.05 16.33
C PRO A 14 1.39 18.54 14.91
N VAL A 15 0.25 18.85 14.29
CA VAL A 15 -0.06 18.44 12.91
C VAL A 15 0.90 19.12 11.93
N ILE A 16 1.15 20.42 12.08
CA ILE A 16 2.07 21.18 11.23
C ILE A 16 3.49 20.63 11.36
N ILE A 17 3.96 20.31 12.57
CA ILE A 17 5.29 19.72 12.79
C ILE A 17 5.40 18.38 12.05
N VAL A 18 4.43 17.48 12.23
CA VAL A 18 4.43 16.17 11.56
C VAL A 18 4.43 16.33 10.04
N LEU A 19 3.58 17.21 9.49
CA LEU A 19 3.53 17.48 8.05
C LEU A 19 4.83 18.09 7.52
N ALA A 20 5.47 18.99 8.27
CA ALA A 20 6.76 19.57 7.91
C ALA A 20 7.86 18.50 7.88
N LEU A 21 7.94 17.62 8.88
CA LEU A 21 8.91 16.53 8.91
C LEU A 21 8.72 15.54 7.74
N LEU A 22 7.46 15.23 7.39
CA LEU A 22 7.16 14.42 6.20
C LEU A 22 7.54 15.13 4.89
N ALA A 23 7.30 16.44 4.79
CA ALA A 23 7.70 17.24 3.63
C ALA A 23 9.23 17.29 3.47
N MET A 24 9.98 17.22 4.58
CA MET A 24 11.44 17.09 4.60
C MET A 24 11.95 15.69 4.23
N ARG A 25 11.07 14.78 3.77
CA ARG A 25 11.40 13.39 3.36
C ARG A 25 12.02 12.55 4.48
N MET A 26 11.70 12.84 5.74
CA MET A 26 12.07 11.96 6.84
C MET A 26 11.31 10.64 6.78
N PRO A 27 11.87 9.53 7.29
CA PRO A 27 11.18 8.24 7.32
C PRO A 27 9.85 8.34 8.07
N SER A 28 8.76 7.83 7.49
CA SER A 28 7.41 8.01 8.02
C SER A 28 7.21 7.39 9.41
N PHE A 29 7.82 6.24 9.68
CA PHE A 29 7.64 5.52 10.94
C PHE A 29 8.11 6.33 12.18
N PRO A 30 9.36 6.86 12.21
CA PRO A 30 9.79 7.80 13.25
C PRO A 30 8.91 9.03 13.37
N VAL A 31 8.51 9.63 12.24
CA VAL A 31 7.74 10.89 12.25
C VAL A 31 6.34 10.71 12.83
N ILE A 32 5.65 9.61 12.48
CA ILE A 32 4.32 9.30 13.02
C ILE A 32 4.42 8.96 14.51
N SER A 33 5.44 8.20 14.91
CA SER A 33 5.69 7.87 16.33
C SER A 33 5.96 9.14 17.15
N PHE A 34 6.76 10.06 16.62
CA PHE A 34 7.01 11.36 17.23
C PHE A 34 5.74 12.21 17.30
N GLY A 35 4.90 12.19 16.27
CA GLY A 35 3.59 12.84 16.26
C GLY A 35 2.66 12.33 17.37
N SER A 36 2.65 11.01 17.62
CA SER A 36 1.90 10.41 18.73
C SER A 36 2.38 10.93 20.09
N LEU A 37 3.70 10.99 20.31
CA LEU A 37 4.29 11.55 21.53
C LEU A 37 3.96 13.04 21.70
N LEU A 38 4.04 13.82 20.63
CA LEU A 38 3.61 15.22 20.64
C LEU A 38 2.14 15.37 21.01
N GLY A 39 1.27 14.45 20.54
CA GLY A 39 -0.14 14.41 20.90
C GLY A 39 -0.35 14.22 22.41
N ILE A 40 0.41 13.32 23.04
CA ILE A 40 0.36 13.10 24.50
C ILE A 40 0.80 14.36 25.24
N ILE A 41 1.90 14.98 24.81
CA ILE A 41 2.40 16.23 25.41
C ILE A 41 1.35 17.35 25.31
N TRP A 42 0.66 17.45 24.16
CA TRP A 42 -0.37 18.45 23.94
C TRP A 42 -1.63 18.21 24.79
N ALA A 43 -2.02 16.94 24.98
CA ALA A 43 -3.14 16.56 25.84
C ALA A 43 -2.89 16.98 27.30
N VAL A 44 -1.67 16.80 27.80
CA VAL A 44 -1.30 17.21 29.17
C VAL A 44 -1.24 18.73 29.30
N MET A 45 -0.61 19.43 28.35
CA MET A 45 -0.39 20.88 28.48
C MET A 45 -1.62 21.74 28.19
N ILE A 46 -2.47 21.35 27.22
CA ILE A 46 -3.58 22.20 26.75
C ILE A 46 -4.95 21.68 27.18
N GLN A 47 -5.12 20.35 27.27
CA GLN A 47 -6.41 19.74 27.65
C GLN A 47 -6.48 19.38 29.13
N ASP A 48 -5.42 19.65 29.91
CA ASP A 48 -5.33 19.38 31.35
C ASP A 48 -5.65 17.91 31.72
N VAL A 49 -5.24 16.99 30.84
CA VAL A 49 -5.40 15.55 31.05
C VAL A 49 -4.21 15.03 31.86
N ASP A 50 -4.47 14.21 32.87
CA ASP A 50 -3.44 13.54 33.65
C ASP A 50 -2.47 12.75 32.76
N PHE A 51 -1.16 12.80 33.06
CA PHE A 51 -0.11 12.20 32.23
C PHE A 51 -0.30 10.69 32.05
N LEU A 52 -0.66 9.94 33.11
CA LEU A 52 -0.89 8.51 33.00
C LEU A 52 -2.09 8.21 32.11
N THR A 53 -3.15 9.02 32.22
CA THR A 53 -4.33 8.90 31.38
C THR A 53 -4.01 9.20 29.91
N ALA A 54 -3.31 10.30 29.64
CA ALA A 54 -2.88 10.70 28.30
C ALA A 54 -1.90 9.69 27.66
N PHE A 55 -1.04 9.06 28.44
CA PHE A 55 -0.18 7.99 27.94
C PHE A 55 -0.97 6.71 27.67
N ASN A 56 -1.95 6.39 28.53
CA ASN A 56 -2.79 5.20 28.39
C ASN A 56 -3.63 5.24 27.11
N THR A 57 -4.05 6.43 26.64
CA THR A 57 -4.83 6.56 25.39
C THR A 57 -4.07 6.07 24.15
N ALA A 58 -2.73 6.02 24.18
CA ALA A 58 -1.95 5.41 23.10
C ALA A 58 -2.12 3.89 23.05
N TRP A 59 -2.39 3.26 24.20
CA TRP A 59 -2.56 1.81 24.33
C TRP A 59 -4.02 1.37 24.29
N ALA A 60 -4.89 1.97 25.11
CA ALA A 60 -6.28 1.59 25.29
C ALA A 60 -7.24 2.67 24.76
N PRO A 61 -8.49 2.30 24.40
CA PRO A 61 -9.50 3.26 23.99
C PRO A 61 -9.79 4.28 25.10
N PHE A 62 -9.79 5.54 24.73
CA PHE A 62 -10.30 6.61 25.59
C PHE A 62 -11.78 6.82 25.26
N ALA A 63 -12.64 6.88 26.28
CA ALA A 63 -14.08 7.01 26.10
C ALA A 63 -14.50 8.47 26.30
N ILE A 64 -14.83 9.14 25.19
CA ILE A 64 -15.39 10.49 25.14
C ILE A 64 -16.83 10.38 24.65
N SER A 65 -17.76 10.98 25.40
CA SER A 65 -19.13 11.17 24.92
C SER A 65 -19.35 12.65 24.66
N SER A 66 -19.36 13.04 23.39
CA SER A 66 -19.59 14.42 22.93
C SER A 66 -21.05 14.73 22.63
N GLY A 67 -21.93 13.72 22.71
CA GLY A 67 -23.36 13.81 22.40
C GLY A 67 -23.68 13.72 20.90
N VAL A 68 -22.67 13.51 20.05
CA VAL A 68 -22.81 13.28 18.61
C VAL A 68 -22.14 11.96 18.26
N ASP A 69 -22.93 10.94 17.92
CA ASP A 69 -22.46 9.57 17.66
C ASP A 69 -21.33 9.51 16.61
N PHE A 70 -21.40 10.36 15.58
CA PHE A 70 -20.35 10.44 14.56
C PHE A 70 -19.01 10.92 15.13
N ILE A 71 -19.01 11.96 15.97
CA ILE A 71 -17.79 12.48 16.59
C ILE A 71 -17.23 11.46 17.58
N ASP A 72 -18.11 10.83 18.37
CA ASP A 72 -17.73 9.80 19.34
C ASP A 72 -17.11 8.59 18.64
N SER A 73 -17.63 8.19 17.47
CA SER A 73 -17.05 7.11 16.66
C SER A 73 -15.67 7.42 16.07
N ILE A 74 -15.27 8.70 15.98
CA ILE A 74 -13.94 9.11 15.52
C ILE A 74 -12.99 9.26 16.70
N LEU A 75 -13.46 9.89 17.79
CA LEU A 75 -12.64 10.14 18.99
C LEU A 75 -12.37 8.87 19.79
N ASN A 76 -13.29 7.89 19.76
CA ASN A 76 -13.17 6.63 20.50
C ASN A 76 -12.66 5.47 19.62
N ARG A 77 -11.94 5.75 18.51
CA ARG A 77 -11.43 4.71 17.58
C ARG A 77 -10.44 3.73 18.19
N GLY A 78 -10.02 3.94 19.44
CA GLY A 78 -9.16 3.03 20.19
C GLY A 78 -7.69 3.42 20.19
N GLY A 79 -6.87 2.56 20.77
CA GLY A 79 -5.40 2.66 20.79
C GLY A 79 -4.77 1.44 20.11
N MET A 80 -3.49 1.18 20.38
CA MET A 80 -2.78 0.00 19.85
C MET A 80 -3.52 -1.32 20.11
N SER A 81 -4.16 -1.46 21.29
CA SER A 81 -4.93 -2.65 21.65
C SER A 81 -6.06 -2.97 20.67
N SER A 82 -6.73 -1.94 20.12
CA SER A 82 -7.82 -2.10 19.15
C SER A 82 -7.33 -2.56 17.78
N MET A 83 -6.05 -2.37 17.48
CA MET A 83 -5.42 -2.81 16.23
C MET A 83 -4.73 -4.17 16.34
N LEU A 84 -4.56 -4.74 17.55
CA LEU A 84 -3.82 -6.00 17.75
C LEU A 84 -4.40 -7.16 16.92
N GLY A 85 -5.74 -7.24 16.81
CA GLY A 85 -6.40 -8.24 15.97
C GLY A 85 -6.02 -8.09 14.50
N SER A 86 -6.09 -6.86 13.96
CA SER A 86 -5.67 -6.57 12.59
C SER A 86 -4.19 -6.86 12.37
N VAL A 87 -3.32 -6.47 13.32
CA VAL A 87 -1.88 -6.74 13.27
C VAL A 87 -1.59 -8.24 13.25
N ALA A 88 -2.27 -9.05 14.07
CA ALA A 88 -2.10 -10.50 14.07
C ALA A 88 -2.44 -11.10 12.70
N VAL A 89 -3.58 -10.73 12.12
CA VAL A 89 -3.96 -11.22 10.78
C VAL A 89 -2.98 -10.75 9.71
N ILE A 90 -2.48 -9.51 9.80
CA ILE A 90 -1.44 -8.99 8.90
C ILE A 90 -0.16 -9.82 8.99
N VAL A 91 0.32 -10.12 10.20
CA VAL A 91 1.55 -10.92 10.40
C VAL A 91 1.39 -12.33 9.85
N PHE A 92 0.25 -12.99 10.11
CA PHE A 92 -0.02 -14.31 9.55
C PHE A 92 -0.21 -14.28 8.02
N GLY A 93 -0.90 -13.27 7.49
CA GLY A 93 -1.09 -13.06 6.06
C GLY A 93 0.23 -12.84 5.33
N LEU A 94 1.09 -11.97 5.86
CA LEU A 94 2.45 -11.73 5.35
C LEU A 94 3.31 -13.01 5.37
N GLY A 95 3.25 -13.78 6.46
CA GLY A 95 3.94 -15.06 6.57
C GLY A 95 3.48 -16.07 5.50
N PHE A 96 2.18 -16.16 5.27
CA PHE A 96 1.59 -17.03 4.25
C PHE A 96 1.93 -16.55 2.83
N GLY A 97 1.82 -15.25 2.56
CA GLY A 97 2.19 -14.65 1.27
C GLY A 97 3.67 -14.83 0.94
N GLY A 98 4.56 -14.68 1.92
CA GLY A 98 5.99 -14.95 1.78
C GLY A 98 6.30 -16.42 1.53
N LEU A 99 5.54 -17.35 2.14
CA LEU A 99 5.65 -18.78 1.85
C LEU A 99 5.26 -19.10 0.41
N LEU A 100 4.16 -18.52 -0.10
CA LEU A 100 3.72 -18.71 -1.49
C LEU A 100 4.72 -18.16 -2.51
N ASP A 101 5.40 -17.05 -2.18
CA ASP A 101 6.52 -16.53 -2.98
C ASP A 101 7.69 -17.52 -2.99
N LYS A 102 8.11 -18.02 -1.82
CA LYS A 102 9.21 -18.99 -1.69
C LYS A 102 8.94 -20.32 -2.39
N VAL A 103 7.70 -20.78 -2.43
CA VAL A 103 7.30 -22.01 -3.14
C VAL A 103 7.19 -21.77 -4.66
N GLY A 104 7.22 -20.51 -5.12
CA GLY A 104 7.17 -20.18 -6.55
C GLY A 104 5.76 -20.20 -7.16
N VAL A 105 4.72 -20.23 -6.31
CA VAL A 105 3.32 -20.20 -6.77
C VAL A 105 3.03 -18.88 -7.48
N LEU A 106 3.48 -17.77 -6.88
CA LEU A 106 3.27 -16.45 -7.46
C LEU A 106 4.02 -16.28 -8.80
N GLU A 107 5.22 -16.84 -8.91
CA GLU A 107 5.99 -16.85 -10.17
C GLU A 107 5.27 -17.66 -11.26
N THR A 108 4.70 -18.81 -10.90
CA THR A 108 3.96 -19.67 -11.83
C THR A 108 2.70 -19.00 -12.35
N ILE A 109 1.95 -18.31 -11.49
CA ILE A 109 0.74 -17.56 -11.88
C ILE A 109 1.11 -16.42 -12.82
N ALA A 110 2.18 -15.69 -12.54
CA ALA A 110 2.61 -14.58 -13.39
C ALA A 110 3.11 -15.05 -14.78
N LYS A 111 3.77 -16.22 -14.87
CA LYS A 111 4.14 -16.85 -16.15
C LYS A 111 2.93 -17.21 -17.02
N LEU A 112 1.75 -17.46 -16.42
CA LEU A 112 0.51 -17.68 -17.16
C LEU A 112 0.10 -16.44 -17.95
N PHE A 113 0.28 -15.25 -17.37
CA PHE A 113 -0.05 -13.98 -18.00
C PHE A 113 0.97 -13.57 -19.08
N GLU A 114 2.24 -13.93 -18.89
CA GLU A 114 3.36 -13.64 -19.81
C GLU A 114 3.13 -14.21 -21.23
N ARG A 115 2.54 -15.40 -21.37
CA ARG A 115 2.33 -16.04 -22.68
C ARG A 115 1.36 -15.31 -23.61
N ARG A 116 0.52 -14.41 -23.10
CA ARG A 116 -0.51 -13.71 -23.89
C ARG A 116 -0.15 -12.27 -24.26
N VAL A 117 1.05 -11.80 -23.91
CA VAL A 117 1.40 -10.38 -24.07
C VAL A 117 2.03 -10.08 -25.41
N GLN A 118 1.26 -9.40 -26.28
CA GLN A 118 1.71 -9.00 -27.63
C GLN A 118 1.57 -7.50 -27.92
N SER A 119 0.86 -6.73 -27.09
CA SER A 119 0.59 -5.29 -27.31
C SER A 119 0.73 -4.47 -26.03
N ALA A 120 0.83 -3.14 -26.16
CA ALA A 120 0.89 -2.22 -25.02
C ALA A 120 -0.29 -2.38 -24.05
N GLY A 121 -1.51 -2.50 -24.59
CA GLY A 121 -2.72 -2.72 -23.80
C GLY A 121 -2.68 -4.06 -23.06
N SER A 122 -2.32 -5.14 -23.75
CA SER A 122 -2.18 -6.47 -23.15
C SER A 122 -1.09 -6.52 -22.08
N LEU A 123 -0.01 -5.76 -22.26
CA LEU A 123 1.08 -5.64 -21.29
C LEU A 123 0.61 -4.93 -20.01
N ALA A 124 -0.12 -3.82 -20.16
CA ALA A 124 -0.70 -3.11 -19.02
C ALA A 124 -1.71 -3.96 -18.26
N THR A 125 -2.65 -4.61 -18.96
CA THR A 125 -3.64 -5.51 -18.32
C THR A 125 -2.98 -6.70 -17.64
N SER A 126 -1.96 -7.29 -18.26
CA SER A 126 -1.21 -8.40 -17.68
C SER A 126 -0.46 -7.95 -16.42
N THR A 127 0.18 -6.79 -16.45
CA THR A 127 0.91 -6.26 -15.29
C THR A 127 -0.03 -5.97 -14.13
N ILE A 128 -1.15 -5.29 -14.40
CA ILE A 128 -2.16 -4.95 -13.39
C ILE A 128 -2.79 -6.22 -12.82
N GLY A 129 -3.13 -7.20 -13.68
CA GLY A 129 -3.68 -8.49 -13.25
C GLY A 129 -2.70 -9.30 -12.42
N THR A 130 -1.42 -9.35 -12.80
CA THR A 130 -0.36 -10.01 -12.02
C THR A 130 -0.18 -9.34 -10.66
N ALA A 131 -0.17 -8.01 -10.60
CA ALA A 131 -0.09 -7.29 -9.33
C ALA A 131 -1.32 -7.52 -8.44
N PHE A 132 -2.51 -7.54 -9.02
CA PHE A 132 -3.72 -7.86 -8.27
C PHE A 132 -3.67 -9.28 -7.71
N MET A 133 -3.27 -10.27 -8.52
CA MET A 133 -3.06 -11.64 -8.04
C MET A 133 -1.97 -11.69 -6.96
N GLY A 134 -0.92 -10.88 -7.09
CA GLY A 134 0.09 -10.69 -6.07
C GLY A 134 -0.49 -10.24 -4.73
N ASN A 135 -1.52 -9.38 -4.72
CA ASN A 135 -2.23 -9.02 -3.48
C ASN A 135 -3.14 -10.13 -2.98
N VAL A 136 -3.89 -10.78 -3.88
CA VAL A 136 -4.82 -11.87 -3.56
C VAL A 136 -4.08 -13.04 -2.92
N PHE A 137 -2.92 -13.41 -3.43
CA PHE A 137 -2.15 -14.54 -2.89
C PHE A 137 -1.09 -14.10 -1.87
N GLY A 138 -0.42 -12.97 -2.10
CA GLY A 138 0.63 -12.46 -1.24
C GLY A 138 0.14 -11.77 0.03
N SER A 139 -1.17 -11.52 0.15
CA SER A 139 -1.82 -10.94 1.34
C SER A 139 -1.28 -9.57 1.77
N ALA A 140 -0.42 -8.95 0.96
CA ALA A 140 0.25 -7.71 1.28
C ALA A 140 0.68 -6.96 0.02
N MET A 141 0.52 -5.65 0.06
CA MET A 141 0.90 -4.74 -1.03
C MET A 141 2.39 -4.87 -1.42
N TYR A 142 3.27 -5.09 -0.43
CA TYR A 142 4.71 -5.19 -0.66
C TYR A 142 5.09 -6.38 -1.56
N VAL A 143 4.44 -7.53 -1.36
CA VAL A 143 4.68 -8.73 -2.19
C VAL A 143 4.30 -8.44 -3.63
N SER A 144 3.12 -7.85 -3.85
CA SER A 144 2.65 -7.44 -5.18
C SER A 144 3.62 -6.48 -5.88
N LEU A 145 4.05 -5.42 -5.19
CA LEU A 145 4.89 -4.36 -5.77
C LEU A 145 6.32 -4.78 -6.05
N ILE A 146 6.88 -5.77 -5.35
CA ILE A 146 8.23 -6.26 -5.64
C ILE A 146 8.22 -7.36 -6.67
N LEU A 147 7.24 -8.26 -6.58
CA LEU A 147 7.21 -9.43 -7.43
C LEU A 147 6.78 -9.07 -8.85
N THR A 148 5.77 -8.20 -9.00
CA THR A 148 5.23 -7.85 -10.32
C THR A 148 6.31 -7.26 -11.24
N PRO A 149 7.11 -6.26 -10.82
CA PRO A 149 8.18 -5.74 -11.65
C PRO A 149 9.25 -6.76 -11.98
N LYS A 150 9.60 -7.67 -11.04
CA LYS A 150 10.59 -8.73 -11.29
C LYS A 150 10.14 -9.67 -12.40
N ILE A 151 8.86 -10.04 -12.42
CA ILE A 151 8.35 -11.01 -13.39
C ILE A 151 8.01 -10.35 -14.72
N CYS A 152 7.33 -9.20 -14.69
CA CYS A 152 6.89 -8.52 -15.92
C CYS A 152 8.05 -7.81 -16.63
N ALA A 153 9.19 -7.56 -15.94
CA ALA A 153 10.41 -6.97 -16.46
C ALA A 153 10.76 -7.39 -17.89
N LYS A 154 10.91 -8.70 -18.10
CA LYS A 154 11.36 -9.29 -19.36
C LYS A 154 10.41 -8.97 -20.52
N ASN A 155 9.11 -8.86 -20.24
CA ASN A 155 8.12 -8.52 -21.27
C ASN A 155 8.17 -7.05 -21.68
N TYR A 156 8.48 -6.13 -20.75
CA TYR A 156 8.67 -4.72 -21.10
C TYR A 156 9.94 -4.53 -21.95
N ASP A 157 11.03 -5.23 -21.64
CA ASP A 157 12.26 -5.16 -22.43
C ASP A 157 12.06 -5.77 -23.82
N ARG A 158 11.46 -6.97 -23.91
CA ARG A 158 11.17 -7.67 -25.17
C ARG A 158 10.30 -6.85 -26.12
N LEU A 159 9.31 -6.11 -25.58
CA LEU A 159 8.39 -5.32 -26.38
C LEU A 159 8.85 -3.86 -26.58
N GLY A 160 10.00 -3.47 -26.04
CA GLY A 160 10.55 -2.12 -26.19
C GLY A 160 9.75 -1.04 -25.46
N TYR A 161 9.39 -1.27 -24.18
CA TYR A 161 8.70 -0.29 -23.35
C TYR A 161 9.53 0.09 -22.11
N LYS A 162 9.54 1.38 -21.75
CA LYS A 162 10.31 1.85 -20.59
C LYS A 162 9.77 1.26 -19.27
N ARG A 163 10.68 1.00 -18.32
CA ARG A 163 10.34 0.53 -16.96
C ARG A 163 9.48 1.52 -16.15
N LYS A 164 9.41 2.78 -16.55
CA LYS A 164 8.45 3.75 -16.01
C LYS A 164 7.00 3.28 -16.19
N ASN A 165 6.67 2.69 -17.35
CA ASN A 165 5.32 2.16 -17.59
C ASN A 165 5.06 0.93 -16.71
N LEU A 166 6.08 0.08 -16.50
CA LEU A 166 6.01 -1.07 -15.61
C LEU A 166 5.73 -0.64 -14.16
N SER A 167 6.50 0.31 -13.65
CA SER A 167 6.31 0.84 -12.29
C SER A 167 4.90 1.44 -12.11
N ARG A 168 4.45 2.24 -13.08
CA ARG A 168 3.09 2.79 -13.08
C ARG A 168 2.02 1.70 -13.04
N ASN A 169 2.11 0.70 -13.91
CA ASN A 169 1.11 -0.36 -14.01
C ASN A 169 1.14 -1.29 -12.80
N ALA A 170 2.32 -1.52 -12.20
CA ALA A 170 2.46 -2.25 -10.94
C ALA A 170 1.83 -1.48 -9.78
N GLU A 171 1.96 -0.15 -9.72
CA GLU A 171 1.30 0.69 -8.72
C GLU A 171 -0.23 0.62 -8.83
N PHE A 172 -0.77 0.69 -10.05
CA PHE A 172 -2.20 0.58 -10.30
C PHE A 172 -2.76 -0.79 -9.91
N GLY A 173 -2.04 -1.88 -10.23
CA GLY A 173 -2.49 -3.22 -9.89
C GLY A 173 -2.14 -3.67 -8.47
N GLY A 174 -1.16 -3.05 -7.83
CA GLY A 174 -0.68 -3.37 -6.48
C GLY A 174 -1.33 -2.47 -5.44
N THR A 175 -0.95 -1.20 -5.39
CA THR A 175 -1.41 -0.25 -4.38
C THR A 175 -2.91 -0.04 -4.40
N LEU A 176 -3.49 0.27 -5.56
CA LEU A 176 -4.92 0.62 -5.64
C LEU A 176 -5.87 -0.56 -5.41
N THR A 177 -5.40 -1.80 -5.63
CA THR A 177 -6.20 -3.00 -5.47
C THR A 177 -5.98 -3.70 -4.14
N SER A 178 -4.93 -3.32 -3.38
CA SER A 178 -4.60 -4.00 -2.13
C SER A 178 -5.77 -3.96 -1.15
N GLY A 179 -6.44 -2.82 -1.01
CA GLY A 179 -7.64 -2.67 -0.17
C GLY A 179 -8.87 -3.47 -0.65
N MET A 180 -8.86 -4.03 -1.86
CA MET A 180 -9.99 -4.84 -2.37
C MET A 180 -9.94 -6.30 -1.88
N VAL A 181 -8.80 -6.75 -1.35
CA VAL A 181 -8.58 -8.13 -0.92
C VAL A 181 -8.91 -8.25 0.57
N PRO A 182 -9.92 -9.04 0.99
CA PRO A 182 -10.40 -9.05 2.38
C PRO A 182 -9.39 -9.48 3.43
N TRP A 183 -8.42 -10.31 3.03
CA TRP A 183 -7.37 -10.81 3.89
C TRP A 183 -6.04 -10.07 3.70
N SER A 184 -5.99 -9.03 2.86
CA SER A 184 -4.79 -8.20 2.78
C SER A 184 -4.69 -7.27 3.98
N ASP A 185 -3.48 -6.81 4.26
CA ASP A 185 -3.21 -5.81 5.28
C ASP A 185 -4.04 -4.54 5.13
N ASN A 186 -4.09 -3.97 3.92
CA ASN A 186 -4.91 -2.79 3.64
C ASN A 186 -6.41 -3.10 3.73
N GLY A 187 -6.84 -4.30 3.32
CA GLY A 187 -8.24 -4.69 3.35
C GLY A 187 -8.78 -4.86 4.77
N ILE A 188 -8.01 -5.52 5.62
CA ILE A 188 -8.31 -5.70 7.05
C ILE A 188 -8.31 -4.34 7.76
N TYR A 189 -7.33 -3.49 7.45
CA TYR A 189 -7.28 -2.14 8.00
C TYR A 189 -8.52 -1.33 7.62
N MET A 190 -8.89 -1.27 6.34
CA MET A 190 -10.09 -0.53 5.92
C MET A 190 -11.37 -1.12 6.52
N ALA A 191 -11.51 -2.44 6.58
CA ALA A 191 -12.67 -3.09 7.18
C ALA A 191 -12.80 -2.78 8.68
N SER A 192 -11.69 -2.82 9.42
CA SER A 192 -11.67 -2.49 10.85
C SER A 192 -11.99 -1.03 11.13
N ILE A 193 -11.49 -0.11 10.30
CA ILE A 193 -11.73 1.34 10.47
C ILE A 193 -13.14 1.76 10.07
N LEU A 194 -13.69 1.17 9.01
CA LEU A 194 -15.03 1.49 8.52
C LEU A 194 -16.14 0.71 9.24
N GLY A 195 -15.78 -0.36 9.96
CA GLY A 195 -16.75 -1.23 10.63
C GLY A 195 -17.62 -2.05 9.67
N VAL A 196 -17.21 -2.18 8.41
CA VAL A 196 -17.94 -2.92 7.37
C VAL A 196 -17.02 -3.93 6.68
N ALA A 197 -17.60 -5.02 6.19
CA ALA A 197 -16.85 -6.03 5.45
C ALA A 197 -16.22 -5.46 4.17
N THR A 198 -15.09 -6.02 3.74
CA THR A 198 -14.36 -5.58 2.55
C THR A 198 -15.20 -5.52 1.29
N LEU A 199 -16.06 -6.52 1.06
CA LEU A 199 -16.95 -6.55 -0.10
C LEU A 199 -18.02 -5.45 -0.04
N SER A 200 -18.35 -4.92 1.13
CA SER A 200 -19.32 -3.84 1.29
C SER A 200 -18.73 -2.48 0.92
N TYR A 201 -17.46 -2.20 1.27
CA TYR A 201 -16.82 -0.95 0.87
C TYR A 201 -16.17 -1.01 -0.51
N ALA A 202 -15.83 -2.20 -1.02
CA ALA A 202 -15.13 -2.36 -2.29
C ALA A 202 -15.78 -1.59 -3.47
N PRO A 203 -17.12 -1.57 -3.65
CA PRO A 203 -17.78 -0.79 -4.70
C PRO A 203 -17.54 0.73 -4.60
N PHE A 204 -17.27 1.24 -3.40
CA PHE A 204 -17.01 2.66 -3.16
C PHE A 204 -15.57 3.06 -3.48
N MET A 205 -14.68 2.11 -3.80
CA MET A 205 -13.33 2.37 -4.32
C MET A 205 -13.35 2.83 -5.80
N TRP A 206 -14.30 3.69 -6.16
CA TRP A 206 -14.55 4.13 -7.54
C TRP A 206 -13.32 4.76 -8.18
N LEU A 207 -12.53 5.51 -7.41
CA LEU A 207 -11.30 6.14 -7.91
C LEU A 207 -10.26 5.09 -8.33
N SER A 208 -10.11 4.01 -7.56
CA SER A 208 -9.25 2.87 -7.94
C SER A 208 -9.71 2.24 -9.23
N PHE A 209 -11.01 1.96 -9.37
CA PHE A 209 -11.58 1.39 -10.59
C PHE A 209 -11.39 2.30 -11.80
N VAL A 210 -11.68 3.60 -11.67
CA VAL A 210 -11.51 4.58 -12.75
C VAL A 210 -10.04 4.66 -13.17
N CYS A 211 -9.10 4.74 -12.22
CA CYS A 211 -7.68 4.76 -12.51
C CYS A 211 -7.22 3.51 -13.30
N ILE A 212 -7.68 2.33 -12.89
CA ILE A 212 -7.35 1.06 -13.57
C ILE A 212 -7.94 1.05 -14.98
N ILE A 213 -9.23 1.39 -15.13
CA ILE A 213 -9.93 1.42 -16.43
C ILE A 213 -9.26 2.41 -17.38
N VAL A 214 -9.00 3.63 -16.93
CA VAL A 214 -8.35 4.68 -17.73
C VAL A 214 -6.94 4.24 -18.13
N THR A 215 -6.18 3.63 -17.23
CA THR A 215 -4.82 3.16 -17.54
C THR A 215 -4.83 2.04 -18.58
N ILE A 216 -5.76 1.08 -18.46
CA ILE A 216 -5.91 0.01 -19.45
C ILE A 216 -6.30 0.60 -20.79
N PHE A 217 -7.32 1.46 -20.82
CA PHE A 217 -7.83 2.08 -22.05
C PHE A 217 -6.75 2.90 -22.77
N THR A 218 -6.08 3.79 -22.05
CA THR A 218 -4.98 4.61 -22.61
C THR A 218 -3.82 3.75 -23.11
N SER A 219 -3.51 2.63 -22.42
CA SER A 219 -2.49 1.69 -22.86
C SER A 219 -2.87 0.95 -24.15
N TYR A 220 -4.16 0.63 -24.36
CA TYR A 220 -4.65 0.08 -25.63
C TYR A 220 -4.62 1.10 -26.77
N MET A 221 -4.92 2.37 -26.48
CA MET A 221 -4.80 3.47 -27.46
C MET A 221 -3.35 3.86 -27.75
N GLY A 222 -2.38 3.34 -27.00
CA GLY A 222 -0.97 3.71 -27.10
C GLY A 222 -0.66 5.10 -26.54
N TRP A 223 -1.59 5.71 -25.82
CA TRP A 223 -1.42 7.01 -25.17
C TRP A 223 -0.64 6.85 -23.87
N PHE A 224 0.35 7.72 -23.65
CA PHE A 224 1.23 7.70 -22.47
C PHE A 224 1.98 6.37 -22.26
N VAL A 225 2.37 5.72 -23.36
CA VAL A 225 3.20 4.50 -23.34
C VAL A 225 4.58 4.84 -23.89
N ASP A 226 5.52 5.12 -22.99
CA ASP A 226 6.90 5.46 -23.36
C ASP A 226 7.62 4.23 -23.94
N LYS A 227 8.01 4.30 -25.23
CA LYS A 227 8.78 3.25 -25.92
C LYS A 227 10.29 3.40 -25.64
N CYS A 228 11.01 2.30 -25.79
CA CYS A 228 12.46 2.18 -25.70
C CYS A 228 12.95 1.23 -26.81
N GLU A 229 14.24 1.28 -27.15
CA GLU A 229 14.83 0.23 -27.98
C GLU A 229 14.62 -1.13 -27.31
N PRO A 230 14.09 -2.14 -28.03
CA PRO A 230 13.91 -3.47 -27.48
C PRO A 230 15.28 -4.03 -27.12
N THR A 231 15.51 -4.29 -25.84
CA THR A 231 16.67 -5.06 -25.42
C THR A 231 16.29 -6.53 -25.60
N THR A 232 16.87 -7.20 -26.61
CA THR A 232 16.78 -8.66 -26.71
C THR A 232 17.26 -9.22 -25.37
N PRO A 233 16.47 -10.07 -24.68
CA PRO A 233 16.95 -10.67 -23.45
C PRO A 233 18.24 -11.41 -23.80
N ALA A 234 19.35 -10.99 -23.20
CA ALA A 234 20.62 -11.71 -23.33
C ALA A 234 20.32 -13.17 -23.00
N THR A 235 20.54 -14.05 -23.98
CA THR A 235 20.46 -15.49 -23.78
C THR A 235 21.36 -15.82 -22.59
N GLU A 236 20.96 -16.72 -21.70
CA GLU A 236 21.75 -17.08 -20.50
C GLU A 236 23.22 -17.47 -20.84
N GLU A 237 23.48 -17.87 -22.10
CA GLU A 237 24.82 -18.08 -22.67
C GLU A 237 25.71 -16.82 -22.74
N GLN A 238 25.15 -15.62 -22.93
CA GLN A 238 25.91 -14.36 -22.97
C GLN A 238 26.36 -13.91 -21.58
N ALA A 239 25.55 -14.17 -20.54
CA ALA A 239 25.91 -13.87 -19.15
C ALA A 239 27.03 -14.79 -18.63
N GLU A 240 27.03 -16.08 -19.01
CA GLU A 240 28.16 -16.99 -18.72
C GLU A 240 29.41 -16.65 -19.53
N GLY A 241 29.27 -16.15 -20.76
CA GLY A 241 30.37 -15.70 -21.60
C GLY A 241 31.08 -14.46 -21.04
N GLU A 242 30.33 -13.46 -20.58
CA GLU A 242 30.88 -12.25 -19.95
C GLU A 242 31.53 -12.55 -18.59
N LEU A 243 30.96 -13.47 -17.80
CA LEU A 243 31.57 -13.87 -16.52
C LEU A 243 32.93 -14.55 -16.73
N LYS A 244 33.05 -15.41 -17.75
CA LYS A 244 34.31 -16.09 -18.11
C LYS A 244 35.34 -15.14 -18.73
N GLN A 245 34.92 -14.10 -19.44
CA GLN A 245 35.83 -13.06 -19.95
C GLN A 245 36.33 -12.10 -18.87
N GLN A 246 35.60 -11.92 -17.77
CA GLN A 246 36.03 -11.10 -16.64
C GLN A 246 36.89 -11.87 -15.61
N THR A 247 36.93 -13.20 -15.70
CA THR A 247 37.75 -14.06 -14.82
C THR A 247 38.95 -14.73 -15.51
N ALA A 248 39.21 -14.41 -16.78
CA ALA A 248 40.41 -14.81 -17.54
C ALA A 248 41.36 -13.61 -17.71
#